data_AF-A0A956KS90-F1
#
_entry.id   AF-A0A956KS90-F1
#
_cell.length_a   1.000
_cell.length_b   1.000
_cell.length_c   1.000
_cell.angle_alpha   90.00
_cell.angle_beta   90.00
_cell.angle_gamma   90.00
#
_symmetry.space_group_name_H-M   'P 1'
#
loop_
_entity.id
_entity.type
_entity.pdbx_description
1 polymer ?
#
loop_
_entity_poly.entity_id
_entity_poly.type
_entity_poly.pdbx_seq_one_letter_code
_entity_poly.pdbx_strand_id
1 'polypeptide(L)'
;PVICYGLRTDFRTRLFPGAQRLLELADSIEEVKVTCQYCNRKAIFNMRLIDGEPVGEGEQIQLGGNESYAPVCHGCYEDRLPGVIGPPRRG
;
A
#
# COMPACT_ATOMS: atom_id res chain seq x y z
N PRO A 1 -25.32 11.67 0.74
CA PRO A 1 -24.15 10.77 0.83
C PRO A 1 -23.03 11.18 -0.15
N VAL A 2 -21.82 11.37 0.38
CA VAL A 2 -20.61 11.63 -0.41
C VAL A 2 -19.78 10.36 -0.40
N ILE A 3 -19.33 9.91 -1.56
CA ILE A 3 -18.48 8.73 -1.67
C ILE A 3 -17.16 9.16 -2.31
N CYS A 4 -16.06 8.77 -1.69
CA CYS A 4 -14.70 9.03 -2.16
C CYS A 4 -13.95 7.71 -2.33
N TYR A 5 -13.14 7.62 -3.38
CA TYR A 5 -12.31 6.45 -3.68
C TYR A 5 -10.88 6.90 -3.91
N GLY A 6 -9.92 6.10 -3.44
CA GLY A 6 -8.51 6.39 -3.62
C GLY A 6 -7.62 5.44 -2.85
N LEU A 7 -6.31 5.54 -3.10
CA LEU A 7 -5.32 4.78 -2.36
C LEU A 7 -5.20 5.32 -0.94
N ARG A 8 -5.20 4.41 0.04
CA ARG A 8 -5.02 4.75 1.45
C ARG A 8 -3.59 5.20 1.75
N THR A 9 -2.62 4.42 1.29
CA THR A 9 -1.20 4.60 1.59
C THR A 9 -0.33 4.59 0.34
N ASP A 10 0.82 5.25 0.43
CA ASP A 10 1.91 5.13 -0.52
C ASP A 10 2.61 3.77 -0.42
N PHE A 11 3.65 3.60 -1.25
CA PHE A 11 4.43 2.37 -1.34
C PHE A 11 5.28 2.07 -0.10
N ARG A 12 5.45 3.05 0.80
CA ARG A 12 6.14 2.92 2.09
C ARG A 12 5.14 2.76 3.23
N THR A 13 3.88 2.46 2.92
CA THR A 13 2.79 2.26 3.87
C THR A 13 2.40 3.51 4.67
N ARG A 14 2.76 4.71 4.18
CA ARG A 14 2.37 5.99 4.80
C ARG A 14 1.10 6.51 4.17
N LEU A 15 0.20 7.06 4.98
CA LEU A 15 -1.05 7.64 4.46
C LEU A 15 -0.78 8.77 3.46
N PHE A 16 -1.57 8.80 2.38
CA PHE A 16 -1.64 10.00 1.57
C PHE A 16 -2.35 11.11 2.37
N PRO A 17 -1.90 12.38 2.33
CA PRO A 17 -2.51 13.45 3.13
C PRO A 17 -4.01 13.60 2.90
N GLY A 18 -4.46 13.50 1.65
CA GLY A 18 -5.89 13.53 1.32
C GLY A 18 -6.65 12.31 1.86
N ALA A 19 -6.08 11.11 1.72
CA ALA A 19 -6.68 9.89 2.25
C ALA A 19 -6.76 9.90 3.78
N GLN A 20 -5.75 10.45 4.47
CA GLN A 20 -5.77 10.64 5.92
C GLN A 20 -6.98 11.49 6.33
N ARG A 21 -7.17 12.64 5.69
CA ARG A 21 -8.29 13.52 6.02
C ARG A 21 -9.65 12.86 5.75
N LEU A 22 -9.77 12.10 4.67
CA LEU A 22 -10.99 11.34 4.36
C LEU A 22 -11.27 10.28 5.42
N LEU A 23 -10.25 9.55 5.88
CA LEU A 23 -10.40 8.54 6.94
C LEU A 23 -10.79 9.14 8.29
N GLU A 24 -10.28 10.32 8.63
CA GLU A 24 -10.66 11.04 9.86
C GLU A 24 -12.13 11.48 9.87
N LEU A 25 -12.70 11.70 8.69
CA LEU A 25 -14.07 12.20 8.51
C LEU A 25 -15.10 11.12 8.18
N ALA A 26 -14.66 9.94 7.75
CA ALA A 26 -15.55 8.93 7.18
C ALA A 26 -16.42 8.25 8.25
N ASP A 27 -17.74 8.27 8.04
CA ASP A 27 -18.68 7.47 8.83
C ASP A 27 -18.55 5.97 8.52
N SER A 28 -18.19 5.63 7.28
CA SER A 28 -17.99 4.24 6.83
C SER A 28 -16.79 4.12 5.89
N ILE A 29 -16.08 3.00 6.01
CA ILE A 29 -14.88 2.70 5.22
C ILE A 29 -15.04 1.31 4.61
N GLU A 30 -14.92 1.21 3.30
CA GLU A 30 -14.90 -0.05 2.57
C GLU A 30 -13.54 -0.25 1.87
N GLU A 31 -12.94 -1.42 2.07
CA GLU A 31 -11.68 -1.79 1.43
C GLU A 31 -11.94 -2.64 0.18
N VAL A 32 -11.38 -2.23 -0.96
CA VAL A 32 -11.40 -3.05 -2.18
C VAL A 32 -10.44 -4.22 -2.01
N LYS A 33 -10.98 -5.44 -2.04
CA LYS A 33 -10.21 -6.67 -1.84
C LYS A 33 -9.40 -7.01 -3.08
N VAL A 34 -8.10 -7.22 -2.89
CA VAL A 34 -7.17 -7.68 -3.92
C VAL A 34 -6.36 -8.86 -3.37
N THR A 35 -5.98 -9.79 -4.24
CA THR A 35 -5.15 -10.95 -3.89
C THR A 35 -3.66 -10.58 -4.00
N CYS A 36 -2.86 -10.99 -3.01
CA CYS A 36 -1.42 -10.83 -3.03
C CYS A 36 -0.82 -11.57 -4.23
N GLN A 37 0.00 -10.85 -4.99
CA GLN A 37 0.68 -11.37 -6.18
C GLN A 37 1.59 -12.58 -5.89
N TYR A 38 2.03 -12.77 -4.64
CA TYR A 38 3.04 -13.78 -4.30
C TYR A 38 2.56 -14.95 -3.43
N CYS A 39 1.37 -14.88 -2.80
CA CYS A 39 1.03 -15.89 -1.78
C CYS A 39 -0.48 -16.12 -1.54
N ASN A 40 -1.36 -15.67 -2.44
CA ASN A 40 -2.82 -15.85 -2.37
C ASN A 40 -3.54 -15.30 -1.11
N ARG A 41 -2.82 -14.62 -0.22
CA ARG A 41 -3.42 -13.91 0.94
C ARG A 41 -3.99 -12.57 0.49
N LYS A 42 -4.84 -11.95 1.33
CA LYS A 42 -5.33 -10.58 1.09
C LYS A 42 -4.15 -9.60 0.97
N ALA A 43 -4.10 -8.86 -0.13
CA ALA A 43 -3.17 -7.75 -0.30
C ALA A 43 -3.67 -6.51 0.45
N ILE A 44 -2.77 -5.83 1.14
CA ILE A 44 -3.07 -4.59 1.90
C ILE A 44 -2.05 -3.48 1.63
N PHE A 45 -0.98 -3.78 0.89
CA PHE A 45 0.10 -2.85 0.56
C PHE A 45 0.32 -2.80 -0.95
N ASN A 46 0.80 -1.65 -1.41
CA ASN A 46 1.27 -1.44 -2.78
C ASN A 46 2.80 -1.45 -2.73
N MET A 47 3.44 -2.48 -3.25
CA MET A 47 4.90 -2.52 -3.36
C MET A 47 5.33 -1.85 -4.65
N ARG A 48 6.22 -0.86 -4.58
CA ARG A 48 6.82 -0.26 -5.78
C ARG A 48 7.90 -1.18 -6.33
N LEU A 49 7.91 -1.35 -7.64
CA LEU A 49 8.92 -2.08 -8.39
C LEU A 49 9.64 -1.14 -9.37
N ILE A 50 10.96 -1.24 -9.44
CA ILE A 50 11.78 -0.62 -10.49
C ILE A 50 12.58 -1.75 -11.12
N ASP A 51 12.41 -1.95 -12.42
CA ASP A 51 13.04 -3.06 -13.16
C ASP A 51 12.75 -4.45 -12.54
N GLY A 52 11.55 -4.60 -11.96
CA GLY A 52 11.11 -5.84 -11.30
C GLY A 52 11.55 -5.99 -9.84
N GLU A 53 12.42 -5.11 -9.34
CA GLU A 53 12.95 -5.16 -7.98
C GLU A 53 12.18 -4.27 -7.01
N PRO A 54 11.86 -4.73 -5.78
CA PRO A 54 11.20 -3.93 -4.76
C PRO A 54 12.01 -2.71 -4.33
N VAL A 55 11.37 -1.55 -4.24
CA VAL A 55 12.02 -0.29 -3.80
C VAL A 55 11.27 0.35 -2.64
N GLY A 56 12.00 0.64 -1.55
CA GLY A 56 11.50 1.29 -0.34
C GLY A 56 11.74 2.80 -0.24
N GLU A 57 12.48 3.37 -1.19
CA GLU A 57 12.88 4.79 -1.21
C GLU A 57 12.40 5.52 -2.48
N GLY A 58 12.58 6.84 -2.51
CA GLY A 58 12.19 7.70 -3.63
C GLY A 58 10.92 8.51 -3.39
N GLU A 59 10.54 9.27 -4.42
CA GLU A 59 9.42 10.22 -4.36
C GLU A 59 8.08 9.52 -4.19
N GLN A 60 7.19 10.11 -3.39
CA GLN A 60 5.88 9.55 -3.09
C GLN A 60 4.99 9.48 -4.35
N ILE A 61 5.13 10.47 -5.23
CA ILE A 61 4.35 10.60 -6.46
C ILE A 61 5.23 10.21 -7.65
N GLN A 62 4.86 9.12 -8.31
CA GLN A 62 5.43 8.72 -9.59
C GLN A 62 4.28 8.21 -10.45
N LEU A 63 4.11 8.79 -11.63
CA LEU A 63 3.17 8.27 -12.63
C LEU A 63 3.79 7.01 -13.26
N GLY A 64 3.17 5.87 -13.03
CA GLY A 64 3.59 4.55 -13.52
C GLY A 64 2.39 3.60 -13.60
N GLY A 65 2.49 2.59 -14.46
CA GLY A 65 1.42 1.60 -14.70
C GLY A 65 1.59 0.32 -13.88
N ASN A 66 0.98 -0.78 -14.35
CA ASN A 66 1.02 -2.09 -13.70
C ASN A 66 2.43 -2.68 -13.54
N GLU A 67 3.40 -2.22 -14.32
CA GLU A 67 4.79 -2.68 -14.25
C GLU A 67 5.54 -2.07 -13.06
N SER A 68 4.99 -1.02 -12.43
CA SER A 68 5.65 -0.26 -11.37
C SER A 68 5.12 -0.58 -9.96
N TYR A 69 4.00 -1.31 -9.84
CA TYR A 69 3.39 -1.61 -8.54
C TYR A 69 2.78 -3.02 -8.47
N ALA A 70 3.06 -3.72 -7.36
CA ALA A 70 2.49 -5.02 -7.05
C ALA A 70 1.61 -4.96 -5.78
N PRO A 71 0.37 -5.48 -5.81
CA PRO A 71 -0.45 -5.62 -4.61
C PRO A 71 0.08 -6.80 -3.77
N VAL A 72 0.46 -6.54 -2.52
CA VAL A 72 1.09 -7.55 -1.65
C VAL A 72 0.46 -7.59 -0.26
N CYS A 73 0.52 -8.77 0.37
CA CYS A 73 0.21 -8.92 1.80
C CYS A 73 1.37 -8.44 2.66
N HIS A 74 1.14 -8.29 3.97
CA HIS A 74 2.17 -7.87 4.92
C HIS A 74 3.43 -8.74 4.89
N GLY A 75 3.29 -10.06 5.02
CA GLY A 75 4.45 -10.96 5.04
C GLY A 75 5.30 -10.85 3.77
N CYS A 76 4.67 -10.88 2.59
CA CYS A 76 5.42 -10.74 1.34
C CYS A 76 6.05 -9.35 1.16
N TYR A 77 5.50 -8.31 1.80
CA TYR A 77 6.12 -7.00 1.84
C TYR A 77 7.38 -7.01 2.70
N GLU A 78 7.27 -7.45 3.96
CA GLU A 78 8.42 -7.51 4.88
C GLU A 78 9.54 -8.42 4.40
N ASP A 79 9.19 -9.58 3.82
CA ASP A 79 10.16 -10.54 3.28
C ASP A 79 11.02 -9.93 2.16
N ARG A 80 10.47 -8.97 1.41
CA ARG A 80 11.10 -8.35 0.23
C ARG A 80 11.66 -6.96 0.51
N LEU A 81 11.10 -6.24 1.47
CA LEU A 81 11.48 -4.89 1.89
C LEU A 81 11.62 -4.82 3.42
N PRO A 82 12.58 -5.56 4.00
CA PRO A 82 12.77 -5.57 5.44
C PRO A 82 13.17 -4.17 5.95
N GLY A 83 12.56 -3.75 7.06
CA GLY A 83 12.89 -2.49 7.73
C GLY A 83 12.28 -1.22 7.12
N VAL A 84 11.53 -1.32 6.02
CA VAL A 84 10.82 -0.17 5.42
C VAL A 84 9.57 0.20 6.22
N ILE A 85 8.80 -0.82 6.61
CA ILE A 85 7.75 -0.67 7.61
C ILE A 85 8.43 -0.78 8.97
N GLY A 86 8.18 0.19 9.86
CA GLY A 86 8.65 0.11 11.25
C GLY A 86 8.23 -1.21 11.91
N PRO A 87 8.79 -1.55 13.09
CA PRO A 87 8.62 -2.87 13.69
C PRO A 87 7.14 -3.27 13.74
N PRO A 88 6.80 -4.55 13.48
CA PRO A 88 5.42 -5.00 13.46
C PRO A 88 4.76 -4.56 14.76
N ARG A 89 3.62 -3.86 14.65
CA ARG A 89 2.81 -3.53 15.83
C ARG A 89 2.36 -4.87 16.41
N ARG A 90 3.03 -5.29 17.50
CA ARG A 90 2.62 -6.46 18.28
C ARG A 90 1.16 -6.23 18.68
N GLY A 91 0.26 -7.01 18.10
CA GLY A 91 -1.10 -7.17 18.58
C GLY A 91 -1.12 -8.11 19.78
#